data_AF-A0AAD1DMA6-F1
#
_entry.id   AF-A0AAD1DMA6-F1
#
_cell.length_a   1.000
_cell.length_b   1.000
_cell.length_c   1.000
_cell.angle_alpha   90.00
_cell.angle_beta   90.00
_cell.angle_gamma   90.00
#
_symmetry.space_group_name_H-M   'P 1'
#
loop_
_entity.id
_entity.type
_entity.pdbx_description
1 polymer ?
#
loop_
_entity_poly.entity_id
_entity_poly.type
_entity_poly.pdbx_seq_one_letter_code
_entity_poly.pdbx_strand_id
1 'polypeptide(L)'
;MIRSKINIESFIIVHALTFMLTIVFTFVIIDDIKNFELLTFLKDIFLVSLLIFIWNFFFKIHTKIIITDQYIVFKKFFKTYTINLEELDFCFEKLERSKYQTYNVLYLVSNNRIIERISSFDYSNYIEIKKAIKLLEYRHIKLSIFDIIRILLGAKILISGQK
;
A
#
# COMPACT_ATOMS: atom_id res chain seq x y z
N MET A 1 15.38 -17.15 -6.70
CA MET A 1 14.86 -16.37 -5.55
C MET A 1 15.03 -14.88 -5.80
N ILE A 2 13.93 -14.12 -5.85
CA ILE A 2 13.93 -12.66 -6.07
C ILE A 2 13.53 -11.96 -4.77
N ARG A 3 14.16 -10.82 -4.46
CA ARG A 3 13.85 -10.00 -3.28
C ARG A 3 13.49 -8.59 -3.73
N SER A 4 12.47 -7.99 -3.13
CA SER A 4 12.11 -6.61 -3.44
C SER A 4 13.18 -5.63 -2.97
N LYS A 5 13.36 -4.58 -3.76
CA LYS A 5 14.19 -3.41 -3.48
C LYS A 5 13.26 -2.21 -3.36
N ILE A 6 13.20 -1.63 -2.16
CA ILE A 6 12.36 -0.45 -1.89
C ILE A 6 12.90 0.73 -2.71
N ASN A 7 12.01 1.58 -3.23
CA ASN A 7 12.43 2.83 -3.85
C ASN A 7 12.91 3.83 -2.77
N ILE A 8 14.18 4.24 -2.87
CA ILE A 8 14.81 5.12 -1.87
C ILE A 8 14.21 6.52 -1.87
N GLU A 9 13.73 7.01 -3.02
CA GLU A 9 13.07 8.31 -3.12
C GLU A 9 11.77 8.31 -2.33
N SER A 10 10.94 7.27 -2.53
CA SER A 10 9.71 7.05 -1.77
C SER A 10 10.00 6.93 -0.27
N PHE A 11 11.09 6.24 0.10
CA PHE A 11 11.53 6.14 1.48
C PHE A 11 11.91 7.50 2.09
N ILE A 12 12.69 8.32 1.37
CA ILE A 12 13.17 9.63 1.84
C ILE A 12 12.00 10.63 1.98
N ILE A 13 11.10 10.69 0.99
CA ILE A 13 9.93 11.59 1.02
C ILE A 13 9.09 11.35 2.28
N VAL A 14 8.87 10.08 2.59
CA VAL A 14 8.00 9.65 3.68
C VAL A 14 8.67 9.94 5.04
N HIS A 15 9.99 9.71 5.16
CA HIS A 15 10.78 10.11 6.33
C HIS A 15 10.81 11.62 6.54
N ALA A 16 11.04 12.39 5.47
CA ALA A 16 11.05 13.85 5.54
C ALA A 16 9.70 14.41 5.97
N LEU A 17 8.59 13.86 5.46
CA LEU A 17 7.24 14.27 5.85
C LEU A 17 6.99 14.05 7.36
N THR A 18 7.44 12.92 7.89
CA THR A 18 7.25 12.57 9.31
C THR A 18 8.08 13.43 10.23
N PHE A 19 9.32 13.71 9.81
CA PHE A 19 10.18 14.64 10.52
C PHE A 19 9.55 16.04 10.58
N MET A 20 9.10 16.57 9.44
CA MET A 20 8.43 17.88 9.38
C MET A 20 7.18 17.93 10.25
N LEU A 21 6.37 16.88 10.24
CA LEU A 21 5.19 16.80 11.09
C LEU A 21 5.57 16.78 12.56
N THR A 22 6.54 15.96 12.97
CA THR A 22 6.98 15.90 14.37
C THR A 22 7.38 17.29 14.89
N ILE A 23 8.05 18.09 14.05
CA ILE A 23 8.39 19.49 14.37
C ILE A 23 7.12 20.34 14.53
N VAL A 24 6.21 20.33 13.55
CA VAL A 24 4.96 21.11 13.59
C VAL A 24 4.13 20.75 14.82
N PHE A 25 4.01 19.47 15.14
CA PHE A 25 3.33 18.98 16.34
C PHE A 25 3.96 19.48 17.63
N THR A 26 5.28 19.46 17.71
CA THR A 26 6.00 19.94 18.90
C THR A 26 5.69 21.42 19.13
N PHE A 27 5.69 22.25 18.09
CA PHE A 27 5.33 23.66 18.19
C PHE A 27 3.86 23.90 18.53
N VAL A 28 2.94 23.14 17.93
CA VAL A 28 1.50 23.21 18.23
C VAL A 28 1.23 22.87 19.70
N ILE A 29 1.78 21.78 20.20
CA ILE A 29 1.56 21.33 21.58
C ILE A 29 2.16 22.34 22.58
N ILE A 30 3.33 22.91 22.29
CA ILE A 30 3.97 23.91 23.15
C ILE A 30 3.12 25.20 23.24
N ASP A 31 2.48 25.61 22.15
CA ASP A 31 1.66 26.82 22.10
C ASP A 31 0.29 26.62 22.81
N ASP A 32 -0.31 25.44 22.65
CA ASP A 32 -1.65 25.11 23.17
C ASP A 32 -1.69 24.77 24.67
N ILE A 33 -0.55 24.54 25.34
CA ILE A 33 -0.48 24.32 26.80
C ILE A 33 -1.00 25.51 27.64
N LYS A 34 -1.23 26.69 27.03
CA LYS A 34 -1.65 27.90 27.75
C LYS A 34 -3.15 28.20 27.73
N ASN A 35 -3.96 27.67 26.81
CA ASN A 35 -5.41 27.97 26.72
C ASN A 35 -6.20 26.76 26.22
N PHE A 36 -7.11 26.23 27.05
CA PHE A 36 -7.92 25.08 26.70
C PHE A 36 -9.25 25.51 26.06
N GLU A 37 -9.36 25.39 24.73
CA GLU A 37 -10.58 25.65 23.96
C GLU A 37 -10.98 24.41 23.14
N LEU A 38 -12.27 24.25 22.85
CA LEU A 38 -12.81 23.10 22.09
C LEU A 38 -12.17 22.97 20.69
N LEU A 39 -11.80 24.10 20.07
CA LEU A 39 -11.13 24.15 18.77
C LEU A 39 -9.74 23.50 18.84
N THR A 40 -9.04 23.71 19.96
CA THR A 40 -7.73 23.14 20.26
C THR A 40 -7.79 21.61 20.37
N PHE A 41 -8.80 21.10 21.07
CA PHE A 41 -9.03 19.66 21.21
C PHE A 41 -9.33 18.97 19.86
N LEU A 42 -10.15 19.60 19.01
CA LEU A 42 -10.44 19.06 17.67
C LEU A 42 -9.21 19.08 16.76
N LYS A 43 -8.38 20.12 16.85
CA LYS A 43 -7.09 20.23 16.14
C LYS A 43 -6.15 19.11 16.56
N ASP A 44 -6.03 18.80 17.85
CA ASP A 44 -5.21 17.71 18.36
C ASP A 44 -5.69 16.34 17.88
N ILE A 45 -7.00 16.08 17.90
CA ILE A 45 -7.57 14.83 17.36
C ILE A 45 -7.26 14.68 15.87
N PHE A 46 -7.48 15.74 15.09
CA PHE A 46 -7.20 15.73 13.65
C PHE A 46 -5.72 15.44 13.38
N LEU A 47 -4.84 16.10 14.13
CA LEU A 47 -3.41 15.92 14.09
C LEU A 47 -3.05 14.45 14.42
N VAL A 48 -3.43 13.92 15.58
CA VAL A 48 -3.17 12.51 15.96
C VAL A 48 -3.68 11.54 14.88
N SER A 49 -4.85 11.79 14.31
CA SER A 49 -5.42 11.00 13.21
C SER A 49 -4.53 11.04 11.95
N LEU A 50 -3.99 12.21 11.60
CA LEU A 50 -3.05 12.38 10.49
C LEU A 50 -1.73 11.63 10.73
N LEU A 51 -1.19 11.67 11.95
CA LEU A 51 -0.02 10.88 12.35
C LEU A 51 -0.27 9.38 12.19
N ILE A 52 -1.40 8.88 12.69
CA ILE A 52 -1.79 7.48 12.54
C ILE A 52 -1.93 7.11 11.06
N PHE A 53 -2.51 7.98 10.24
CA PHE A 53 -2.64 7.76 8.80
C PHE A 53 -1.27 7.64 8.12
N ILE A 54 -0.34 8.54 8.43
CA ILE A 54 1.02 8.54 7.87
C ILE A 54 1.81 7.34 8.36
N TRP A 55 1.73 7.01 9.64
CA TRP A 55 2.35 5.83 10.22
C TRP A 55 1.87 4.52 9.56
N ASN A 56 0.57 4.42 9.27
CA ASN A 56 0.02 3.31 8.49
C ASN A 56 0.57 3.26 7.06
N PHE A 57 0.82 4.42 6.45
CA PHE A 57 1.45 4.51 5.13
C PHE A 57 2.91 4.02 5.15
N PHE A 58 3.69 4.36 6.19
CA PHE A 58 5.04 3.82 6.41
C PHE A 58 5.06 2.30 6.45
N PHE A 59 4.17 1.70 7.25
CA PHE A 59 4.15 0.24 7.38
C PHE A 59 3.89 -0.48 6.08
N LYS A 60 3.08 0.13 5.19
CA LYS A 60 2.79 -0.45 3.88
C LYS A 60 4.01 -0.39 2.96
N ILE A 61 4.74 0.72 2.94
CA ILE A 61 5.93 0.91 2.08
C ILE A 61 7.11 0.01 2.48
N HIS A 62 7.25 -0.32 3.77
CA HIS A 62 8.33 -1.20 4.25
C HIS A 62 8.11 -2.70 4.02
N THR A 63 7.09 -3.08 3.25
CA THR A 63 6.83 -4.49 2.97
C THR A 63 7.97 -5.08 2.14
N LYS A 64 8.70 -6.06 2.68
CA LYS A 64 9.72 -6.79 1.93
C LYS A 64 9.10 -8.02 1.29
N ILE A 65 9.19 -8.13 -0.02
CA ILE A 65 8.64 -9.24 -0.81
C ILE A 65 9.79 -10.18 -1.16
N ILE A 66 9.63 -11.47 -0.88
CA ILE A 66 10.58 -12.52 -1.26
C ILE A 66 9.82 -13.54 -2.09
N ILE A 67 10.24 -13.73 -3.34
CA ILE A 67 9.57 -14.62 -4.29
C ILE A 67 10.48 -15.81 -4.55
N THR A 68 9.90 -17.00 -4.41
CA THR A 68 10.48 -18.30 -4.76
C THR A 68 9.62 -18.96 -5.82
N ASP A 69 10.01 -20.15 -6.28
CA ASP A 69 9.29 -20.85 -7.34
C ASP A 69 7.92 -21.37 -6.91
N GLN A 70 7.66 -21.49 -5.60
CA GLN A 70 6.41 -22.02 -5.04
C GLN A 70 5.62 -20.98 -4.23
N TYR A 71 6.28 -20.02 -3.58
CA TYR A 71 5.62 -19.09 -2.68
C TYR A 71 6.14 -17.66 -2.74
N ILE A 72 5.27 -16.74 -2.35
CA ILE A 72 5.57 -15.32 -2.14
C ILE A 72 5.48 -15.02 -0.63
N VAL A 73 6.57 -14.54 -0.04
CA VAL A 73 6.61 -14.09 1.35
C VAL A 73 6.55 -12.58 1.39
N PHE A 74 5.58 -12.05 2.15
CA PHE A 74 5.46 -10.65 2.47
C PHE A 74 5.87 -10.43 3.93
N LYS A 75 7.02 -9.79 4.14
CA LYS A 75 7.50 -9.40 5.46
C LYS A 75 7.14 -7.94 5.70
N LYS A 76 6.03 -7.71 6.40
CA LYS A 76 5.64 -6.41 6.95
C LYS A 76 6.20 -6.29 8.38
N PHE A 77 6.35 -5.07 8.88
CA PHE A 77 6.99 -4.78 10.16
C PHE A 77 6.46 -5.63 11.34
N PHE A 78 5.15 -5.86 11.41
CA PHE A 78 4.51 -6.67 12.47
C PHE A 78 3.83 -7.95 11.97
N LYS A 79 3.87 -8.23 10.66
CA LYS A 79 3.17 -9.38 10.09
C LYS A 79 3.97 -9.94 8.94
N THR A 80 4.38 -11.19 9.08
CA THR A 80 4.84 -11.97 7.96
C THR A 80 3.73 -12.91 7.53
N TYR A 81 3.42 -12.95 6.25
CA TYR A 81 2.53 -13.96 5.69
C TYR A 81 3.11 -14.47 4.38
N THR A 82 2.79 -15.72 4.09
CA THR A 82 3.25 -16.44 2.92
C THR A 82 2.03 -16.82 2.11
N ILE A 83 2.13 -16.67 0.80
CA ILE A 83 1.11 -17.07 -0.17
C ILE A 83 1.73 -18.13 -1.06
N ASN A 84 1.07 -19.28 -1.20
CA ASN A 84 1.44 -20.26 -2.21
C ASN A 84 0.97 -19.74 -3.58
N LEU A 85 1.82 -19.83 -4.60
CA LEU A 85 1.48 -19.38 -5.96
C LEU A 85 0.30 -20.17 -6.54
N GLU A 86 0.13 -21.43 -6.11
CA GLU A 86 -1.01 -22.29 -6.51
C GLU A 86 -2.35 -21.83 -5.92
N GLU A 87 -2.34 -21.05 -4.84
CA GLU A 87 -3.55 -20.51 -4.19
C GLU A 87 -4.00 -19.16 -4.77
N LEU A 88 -3.24 -18.62 -5.73
CA LEU A 88 -3.62 -17.40 -6.44
C LEU A 88 -4.65 -17.75 -7.52
N ASP A 89 -5.81 -17.10 -7.47
CA ASP A 89 -6.82 -17.27 -8.52
C ASP A 89 -6.34 -16.61 -9.82
N PHE A 90 -5.87 -15.37 -9.72
CA PHE A 90 -5.34 -14.59 -10.84
C PHE A 90 -4.55 -13.37 -10.36
N CYS A 91 -3.78 -12.78 -11.26
CA CYS A 91 -3.10 -11.51 -11.06
C CYS A 91 -3.48 -10.54 -12.17
N PHE A 92 -3.59 -9.24 -11.87
CA PHE A 92 -3.85 -8.24 -12.91
C PHE A 92 -3.10 -6.95 -12.68
N GLU A 93 -2.87 -6.23 -13.77
CA GLU A 93 -2.20 -4.94 -13.76
C GLU A 93 -3.18 -3.80 -13.99
N LYS A 94 -2.91 -2.70 -13.28
CA LYS A 94 -3.63 -1.44 -13.45
C LYS A 94 -2.62 -0.29 -13.43
N LEU A 95 -2.85 0.67 -14.32
CA LEU A 95 -2.20 1.97 -14.25
C LEU A 95 -2.92 2.82 -13.20
N GLU A 96 -2.19 3.24 -12.18
CA GLU A 96 -2.67 4.20 -11.19
C GLU A 96 -2.04 5.57 -11.43
N ARG A 97 -2.82 6.61 -11.15
CA ARG A 97 -2.39 8.01 -11.30
C ARG A 97 -2.24 8.65 -9.94
N SER A 98 -1.05 9.16 -9.67
CA SER A 98 -0.85 10.23 -8.69
C SER A 98 -0.94 11.58 -9.39
N LYS A 99 -1.00 12.67 -8.62
CA LYS A 99 -1.05 14.04 -9.15
C LYS A 99 0.10 14.37 -10.11
N TYR A 100 1.25 13.72 -9.95
CA TYR A 100 2.49 14.05 -10.68
C TYR A 100 3.00 12.91 -11.57
N GLN A 101 2.50 11.69 -11.39
CA GLN A 101 3.04 10.51 -12.08
C GLN A 101 2.01 9.41 -12.23
N THR A 102 2.03 8.73 -13.37
CA THR A 102 1.32 7.46 -13.58
C THR A 102 2.28 6.31 -13.34
N TYR A 103 1.86 5.28 -12.62
CA TYR A 103 2.70 4.13 -12.27
C TYR A 103 1.93 2.82 -12.37
N ASN A 104 2.67 1.73 -12.56
CA ASN A 104 2.09 0.40 -12.72
C ASN A 104 1.87 -0.25 -11.36
N VAL A 105 0.74 -0.94 -11.24
CA VAL A 105 0.37 -1.67 -10.03
C VAL A 105 -0.07 -3.07 -10.40
N LEU A 106 0.55 -4.05 -9.75
CA LEU A 106 0.19 -5.45 -9.80
C LEU A 106 -0.67 -5.79 -8.59
N TYR A 107 -1.84 -6.36 -8.86
CA TYR A 107 -2.77 -6.84 -7.86
C TYR A 107 -2.76 -8.37 -7.83
N LEU A 108 -2.59 -8.93 -6.63
CA LEU A 108 -2.69 -10.37 -6.39
C LEU A 108 -4.08 -10.69 -5.86
N VAL A 109 -4.73 -11.70 -6.43
CA VAL A 109 -6.07 -12.13 -6.04
C VAL A 109 -6.04 -13.59 -5.60
N SER A 110 -6.63 -13.85 -4.43
CA SER A 110 -6.89 -15.20 -3.93
C SER A 110 -8.24 -15.21 -3.22
N ASN A 111 -9.01 -16.29 -3.38
CA ASN A 111 -10.40 -16.39 -2.96
C ASN A 111 -11.28 -15.22 -3.44
N ASN A 112 -11.08 -14.77 -4.68
CA ASN A 112 -11.69 -13.61 -5.32
C ASN A 112 -11.53 -12.31 -4.52
N ARG A 113 -10.48 -12.17 -3.72
CA ARG A 113 -10.18 -10.96 -2.95
C ARG A 113 -8.77 -10.48 -3.25
N ILE A 114 -8.59 -9.16 -3.32
CA ILE A 114 -7.25 -8.58 -3.43
C ILE A 114 -6.53 -8.84 -2.10
N ILE A 115 -5.50 -9.66 -2.17
CA ILE A 115 -4.68 -9.98 -0.99
C ILE A 115 -3.48 -9.05 -0.86
N GLU A 116 -2.94 -8.56 -1.98
CA GLU A 116 -1.84 -7.60 -1.96
C GLU A 116 -1.80 -6.73 -3.22
N ARG A 117 -1.26 -5.52 -3.03
CA ARG A 117 -1.01 -4.52 -4.05
C ARG A 117 0.49 -4.24 -4.10
N ILE A 118 1.12 -4.50 -5.25
CA ILE A 118 2.57 -4.26 -5.48
C ILE A 118 2.70 -3.18 -6.54
N SER A 119 3.30 -2.03 -6.20
CA SER A 119 3.43 -0.91 -7.14
C SER A 119 4.86 -0.67 -7.59
N SER A 120 5.02 -0.14 -8.81
CA SER A 120 6.31 0.36 -9.32
C SER A 120 6.75 1.65 -8.65
N PHE A 121 5.89 2.28 -7.84
CA PHE A 121 6.23 3.43 -7.01
C PHE A 121 6.95 2.99 -5.72
N ASP A 122 6.52 1.88 -5.13
CA ASP A 122 7.07 1.35 -3.88
C ASP A 122 8.38 0.58 -4.11
N TYR A 123 8.52 -0.10 -5.26
CA TYR A 123 9.64 -1.01 -5.53
C TYR A 123 10.39 -0.68 -6.82
N SER A 124 11.71 -0.51 -6.72
CA SER A 124 12.59 -0.21 -7.85
C SER A 124 12.78 -1.41 -8.79
N ASN A 125 12.67 -2.64 -8.28
CA ASN A 125 12.74 -3.85 -9.09
C ASN A 125 11.37 -4.48 -9.40
N TYR A 126 10.34 -3.64 -9.57
CA TYR A 126 8.99 -4.05 -9.94
C TYR A 126 8.93 -5.01 -11.14
N ILE A 127 9.72 -4.75 -12.20
CA ILE A 127 9.74 -5.60 -13.40
C ILE A 127 10.22 -7.01 -13.09
N GLU A 128 11.23 -7.17 -12.22
CA GLU A 128 11.73 -8.49 -11.80
C GLU A 128 10.67 -9.23 -10.98
N ILE A 129 10.04 -8.54 -10.04
CA ILE A 129 8.95 -9.08 -9.21
C ILE A 129 7.80 -9.58 -10.09
N LYS A 130 7.35 -8.76 -11.05
CA LYS A 130 6.30 -9.11 -12.00
C LYS A 130 6.66 -10.36 -12.81
N LYS A 131 7.88 -10.45 -13.33
CA LYS A 131 8.34 -11.63 -14.09
C LYS A 131 8.36 -12.90 -13.23
N ALA A 132 8.75 -12.78 -11.97
CA ALA A 132 8.84 -13.89 -11.03
C ALA A 132 7.48 -14.51 -10.71
N ILE A 133 6.43 -13.69 -10.60
CA ILE A 133 5.08 -14.13 -10.23
C ILE A 133 4.41 -14.90 -11.38
N LYS A 134 4.97 -14.87 -12.61
CA LYS A 134 4.42 -15.50 -13.83
C LYS A 134 2.92 -15.21 -13.96
N LEU A 135 2.58 -14.07 -14.56
CA LEU A 135 1.20 -13.61 -14.76
C LEU A 135 0.27 -14.74 -15.23
N LEU A 136 -0.43 -15.38 -14.30
CA LEU A 136 -1.55 -16.28 -14.56
C LEU A 136 -2.71 -15.40 -15.02
N GLU A 137 -3.08 -15.56 -16.29
CA GLU A 137 -4.11 -14.84 -17.04
C GLU A 137 -4.16 -13.31 -16.86
N TYR A 138 -3.63 -12.61 -17.86
CA TYR A 138 -3.72 -11.17 -17.98
C TYR A 138 -5.17 -10.74 -18.28
N ARG A 139 -5.95 -10.39 -17.24
CA ARG A 139 -7.27 -9.78 -17.41
C ARG A 139 -7.15 -8.27 -17.23
N HIS A 140 -7.40 -7.52 -18.31
CA HIS A 140 -7.59 -6.07 -18.21
C HIS A 140 -8.95 -5.78 -17.54
N ILE A 141 -8.95 -5.68 -16.21
CA ILE A 141 -10.15 -5.36 -15.44
C ILE A 141 -10.24 -3.84 -15.30
N LYS A 142 -11.27 -3.23 -15.89
CA LYS A 142 -11.64 -1.83 -15.60
C LYS A 142 -12.31 -1.79 -14.23
N LEU A 143 -11.52 -1.59 -13.17
CA LEU A 143 -12.04 -1.34 -11.82
C LEU A 143 -12.32 0.15 -11.63
N SER A 144 -13.57 0.49 -11.31
CA SER A 144 -13.95 1.85 -10.88
C SER A 144 -13.41 2.15 -9.47
N ILE A 145 -13.45 3.43 -9.06
CA ILE A 145 -13.06 3.85 -7.71
C ILE A 145 -13.96 3.19 -6.65
N PHE A 146 -15.26 3.04 -6.95
CA PHE A 146 -16.21 2.37 -6.07
C PHE A 146 -15.90 0.88 -5.91
N ASP A 147 -15.43 0.21 -6.97
CA ASP A 147 -15.01 -1.19 -6.89
C ASP A 147 -13.79 -1.33 -5.98
N ILE A 148 -12.82 -0.42 -6.08
CA ILE A 148 -11.65 -0.39 -5.19
C ILE A 148 -12.06 -0.21 -3.73
N ILE A 149 -13.00 0.70 -3.44
CA ILE A 149 -13.49 0.92 -2.07
C ILE A 149 -14.19 -0.35 -1.56
N ARG A 150 -15.08 -0.97 -2.36
CA ARG A 150 -15.73 -2.23 -1.97
C ARG A 150 -14.71 -3.35 -1.71
N ILE A 151 -13.68 -3.45 -2.55
CA ILE A 151 -12.60 -4.42 -2.41
C ILE A 151 -11.79 -4.17 -1.13
N LEU A 152 -11.45 -2.91 -0.84
CA LEU A 152 -10.77 -2.52 0.40
C LEU A 152 -11.61 -2.85 1.65
N LEU A 153 -12.93 -2.79 1.53
CA LEU A 153 -13.89 -3.20 2.57
C LEU A 153 -14.15 -4.72 2.61
N GLY A 154 -13.41 -5.52 1.82
CA GLY A 154 -13.46 -6.99 1.86
C GLY A 154 -14.49 -7.65 0.94
N ALA A 155 -15.11 -6.88 0.04
CA ALA A 155 -16.00 -7.45 -0.98
C ALA A 155 -15.23 -8.36 -1.95
N LYS A 156 -15.89 -9.43 -2.41
CA LYS A 156 -15.34 -10.30 -3.44
C LYS A 156 -15.38 -9.59 -4.79
N ILE A 157 -14.31 -9.73 -5.56
CA ILE A 157 -14.21 -9.29 -6.95
C ILE A 157 -15.05 -10.24 -7.80
N LEU A 158 -16.13 -9.73 -8.39
CA LEU A 158 -16.87 -10.44 -9.43
C LEU A 158 -16.33 -9.95 -10.77
N ILE A 159 -15.56 -10.79 -11.47
CA ILE A 159 -15.15 -10.48 -12.83
C ILE A 159 -16.38 -10.66 -13.74
N SER A 160 -16.84 -9.57 -14.33
CA SER A 160 -17.82 -9.61 -15.44
C SER A 160 -17.25 -10.46 -16.57
N GLY A 161 -17.70 -11.73 -16.67
CA GLY A 161 -17.18 -12.71 -17.63
C GLY A 161 -17.22 -14.16 -17.13
N GLN A 162 -17.47 -14.40 -15.84
CA GLN A 162 -17.85 -15.73 -15.34
C GLN A 162 -19.37 -15.92 -15.54
N LYS A 163 -19.74 -16.64 -16.60
CA LYS A 163 -21.02 -17.36 -16.68
C LYS A 163 -20.87 -18.70 -15.98
#